data_AF-A0A2N9ASP9-F1
#
_entry.id   AF-A0A2N9ASP9-F1
#
_cell.length_a   1.000
_cell.length_b   1.000
_cell.length_c   1.000
_cell.angle_alpha   90.00
_cell.angle_beta   90.00
_cell.angle_gamma   90.00
#
_symmetry.space_group_name_H-M   'P 1'
#
loop_
_entity.id
_entity.type
_entity.pdbx_description
1 polymer ?
#
loop_
_entity_poly.entity_id
_entity_poly.type
_entity_poly.pdbx_seq_one_letter_code
_entity_poly.pdbx_strand_id
1 'polypeptide(L)'
;MSVPPSTLIPSADRWGPFAEGLDPAERCARLRTLRSIVHLLIGPRAGQLRALLKEAESDAAVLPAALKALDALAPLDRRRVLASYAAIERPSPEVRR
;
A
#
# COMPACT_ATOMS: atom_id res chain seq x y z
N MET A 1 -4.59 18.76 18.63
CA MET A 1 -5.25 17.68 17.87
C MET A 1 -4.35 17.38 16.68
N SER A 2 -3.69 16.21 16.66
CA SER A 2 -2.81 15.84 15.56
C SER A 2 -3.68 15.46 14.36
N VAL A 3 -3.49 16.12 13.23
CA VAL A 3 -4.21 15.80 11.98
C VAL A 3 -3.76 14.39 11.55
N PRO A 4 -4.67 13.42 11.36
CA PRO A 4 -4.25 12.09 10.96
C PRO A 4 -3.55 12.17 9.59
N PRO A 5 -2.47 11.42 9.37
CA PRO A 5 -1.68 11.51 8.13
C PRO A 5 -2.50 11.19 6.88
N SER A 6 -3.61 10.48 7.03
CA SER A 6 -4.60 10.20 5.98
C SER A 6 -5.30 11.45 5.43
N THR A 7 -5.34 12.57 6.16
CA THR A 7 -6.01 13.80 5.73
C THR A 7 -5.30 14.45 4.54
N LEU A 8 -3.99 14.19 4.38
CA LEU A 8 -3.18 14.65 3.23
C LEU A 8 -3.35 13.75 1.99
N ILE A 9 -4.06 12.62 2.13
CA ILE A 9 -4.33 11.67 1.04
C ILE A 9 -5.71 11.98 0.45
N PRO A 10 -5.81 12.21 -0.88
CA PRO A 10 -7.09 12.39 -1.56
C PRO A 10 -8.06 11.25 -1.28
N SER A 11 -9.36 11.52 -1.20
CA SER A 11 -10.38 10.51 -0.86
C SER A 11 -10.34 9.27 -1.78
N ALA A 12 -10.05 9.46 -3.07
CA ALA A 12 -9.93 8.38 -4.04
C ALA A 12 -8.76 7.41 -3.75
N ASP A 13 -7.74 7.85 -3.00
CA ASP A 13 -6.56 7.07 -2.68
C ASP A 13 -6.59 6.47 -1.26
N ARG A 14 -7.70 6.63 -0.53
CA ARG A 14 -7.89 6.09 0.83
C ARG A 14 -8.33 4.63 0.80
N TRP A 15 -7.49 3.75 0.27
CA TRP A 15 -7.73 2.31 0.17
C TRP A 15 -6.60 1.50 0.82
N GLY A 16 -6.82 0.21 1.07
CA GLY A 16 -5.78 -0.72 1.53
C GLY A 16 -5.00 -0.19 2.75
N PRO A 17 -3.66 -0.03 2.68
CA PRO A 17 -2.85 0.52 3.79
C PRO A 17 -2.99 2.04 3.97
N PHE A 18 -3.57 2.76 3.02
CA PHE A 18 -3.78 4.22 3.06
C PHE A 18 -5.16 4.61 3.61
N ALA A 19 -6.00 3.62 3.94
CA ALA A 19 -7.32 3.87 4.50
C ALA A 19 -7.25 4.60 5.87
N GLU A 20 -8.31 5.36 6.13
CA GLU A 20 -8.55 6.00 7.42
C GLU A 20 -9.03 4.98 8.47
N GLY A 21 -8.83 5.31 9.75
CA GLY A 21 -9.37 4.51 10.85
C GLY A 21 -8.78 3.11 11.06
N LEU A 22 -7.73 2.72 10.32
CA LEU A 22 -7.05 1.44 10.57
C LEU A 22 -6.31 1.46 11.92
N ASP A 23 -6.44 0.36 12.65
CA ASP A 23 -5.54 0.03 13.75
C ASP A 23 -4.07 0.02 13.27
N PRO A 24 -3.09 0.50 14.06
CA PRO A 24 -1.69 0.52 13.66
C PRO A 24 -1.13 -0.84 13.24
N ALA A 25 -1.52 -1.94 13.90
CA ALA A 25 -1.04 -3.27 13.58
C ALA A 25 -1.59 -3.74 12.22
N GLU A 26 -2.88 -3.49 11.96
CA GLU A 26 -3.52 -3.78 10.67
C GLU A 26 -2.88 -2.99 9.54
N ARG A 27 -2.62 -1.69 9.76
CA ARG A 27 -1.91 -0.85 8.77
C ARG A 27 -0.52 -1.42 8.46
N CYS A 28 0.23 -1.82 9.49
CA CYS A 28 1.54 -2.42 9.34
C CYS A 28 1.48 -3.72 8.51
N ALA A 29 0.49 -4.59 8.78
CA ALA A 29 0.29 -5.83 8.02
C ALA A 29 0.00 -5.55 6.53
N ARG A 30 -0.86 -4.59 6.22
CA ARG A 30 -1.17 -4.18 4.84
C ARG A 30 0.03 -3.57 4.13
N LEU A 31 0.80 -2.72 4.81
CA LEU A 31 2.05 -2.14 4.27
C LEU A 31 3.09 -3.22 3.95
N ARG A 32 3.27 -4.21 4.84
CA ARG A 32 4.16 -5.36 4.59
C ARG A 32 3.71 -6.21 3.41
N THR A 33 2.40 -6.40 3.28
CA THR A 33 1.80 -7.12 2.15
C THR A 33 2.08 -6.39 0.84
N LEU A 34 1.76 -5.10 0.76
CA LEU A 34 2.06 -4.27 -0.41
C LEU A 34 3.55 -4.25 -0.75
N ARG A 35 4.42 -4.08 0.25
CA ARG A 35 5.88 -4.09 0.09
C ARG A 35 6.40 -5.43 -0.46
N SER A 36 5.81 -6.54 -0.03
CA SER A 36 6.14 -7.88 -0.53
C SER A 36 5.75 -8.05 -1.99
N ILE A 37 4.55 -7.60 -2.39
CA ILE A 37 4.10 -7.63 -3.79
C ILE A 37 5.03 -6.80 -4.68
N VAL A 38 5.35 -5.57 -4.26
CA VAL A 38 6.28 -4.69 -4.98
C VAL A 38 7.64 -5.35 -5.15
N HIS A 39 8.16 -6.00 -4.09
CA HIS A 39 9.42 -6.73 -4.15
C HIS A 39 9.40 -7.86 -5.17
N LEU A 40 8.34 -8.68 -5.18
CA LEU A 40 8.25 -9.85 -6.05
C LEU A 40 8.01 -9.48 -7.52
N LEU A 41 7.19 -8.48 -7.80
CA LEU A 41 6.81 -8.13 -9.17
C LEU A 41 7.80 -7.21 -9.88
N ILE A 42 8.45 -6.31 -9.13
CA ILE A 42 9.28 -5.24 -9.71
C ILE A 42 10.76 -5.41 -9.34
N GLY A 43 11.04 -5.99 -8.16
CA GLY A 43 12.39 -6.25 -7.71
C GLY A 43 13.15 -4.98 -7.28
N PRO A 44 14.47 -4.93 -7.48
CA PRO A 44 15.34 -3.82 -7.04
C PRO A 44 14.96 -2.44 -7.61
N ARG A 45 14.32 -2.40 -8.79
CA ARG A 45 13.91 -1.16 -9.46
C ARG A 45 12.89 -0.36 -8.65
N ALA A 46 12.15 -1.00 -7.74
CA ALA A 46 11.23 -0.35 -6.82
C ALA A 46 11.87 -0.01 -5.46
N GLY A 47 13.21 0.14 -5.40
CA GLY A 47 13.96 0.35 -4.16
C GLY A 47 13.41 1.50 -3.30
N GLN A 48 13.19 2.67 -3.90
CA GLN A 48 12.66 3.84 -3.21
C GLN A 48 11.26 3.59 -2.62
N LEU A 49 10.34 3.03 -3.41
CA LEU A 49 8.99 2.70 -2.95
C LEU A 49 9.04 1.68 -1.80
N ARG A 50 9.89 0.65 -1.90
CA ARG A 50 10.05 -0.36 -0.84
C ARG A 50 10.58 0.25 0.46
N ALA A 51 11.51 1.20 0.38
CA ALA A 51 12.04 1.90 1.54
C ALA A 51 10.95 2.74 2.22
N LEU A 52 10.21 3.55 1.45
CA LEU A 52 9.10 4.35 1.95
C LEU A 52 8.00 3.50 2.59
N LEU A 53 7.64 2.38 1.96
CA LEU A 53 6.67 1.43 2.54
C LEU A 53 7.16 0.81 3.84
N LYS A 54 8.48 0.56 3.97
CA LYS A 54 9.07 0.01 5.19
C LYS A 54 9.09 1.05 6.31
N GLU A 55 9.42 2.30 5.99
CA GLU A 55 9.43 3.41 6.93
C GLU A 55 8.02 3.73 7.43
N ALA A 56 7.04 3.70 6.53
CA ALA A 56 5.63 3.87 6.85
C ALA A 56 5.06 2.82 7.82
N GLU A 57 5.74 1.67 8.01
CA GLU A 57 5.35 0.67 9.02
C GLU A 57 5.49 1.22 10.46
N SER A 58 6.41 2.18 10.67
CA SER A 58 6.69 2.78 11.98
C SER A 58 6.31 4.26 12.04
N ASP A 59 6.28 4.96 10.90
CA ASP A 59 5.89 6.37 10.81
C ASP A 59 4.80 6.60 9.76
N ALA A 60 3.56 6.77 10.23
CA ALA A 60 2.43 7.00 9.36
C ALA A 60 2.49 8.34 8.59
N ALA A 61 3.34 9.30 9.00
CA ALA A 61 3.54 10.54 8.25
C ALA A 61 4.18 10.31 6.86
N VAL A 62 4.79 9.15 6.64
CA VAL A 62 5.43 8.76 5.37
C VAL A 62 4.43 8.20 4.35
N LEU A 63 3.18 7.91 4.76
CA LEU A 63 2.15 7.34 3.88
C LEU A 63 1.93 8.15 2.58
N PRO A 64 1.84 9.50 2.60
CA PRO A 64 1.65 10.26 1.36
C PRO A 64 2.86 10.14 0.41
N ALA A 65 4.08 10.07 0.94
CA ALA A 65 5.28 9.88 0.13
C ALA A 65 5.33 8.47 -0.50
N ALA A 66 4.95 7.44 0.27
CA ALA A 66 4.85 6.08 -0.24
C ALA A 66 3.79 5.95 -1.35
N LEU A 67 2.62 6.58 -1.17
CA LEU A 67 1.56 6.63 -2.19
C LEU A 67 2.05 7.33 -3.47
N LYS A 68 2.69 8.50 -3.34
CA LYS A 68 3.26 9.21 -4.50
C LYS A 68 4.28 8.36 -5.25
N ALA A 69 5.12 7.60 -4.55
CA ALA A 69 6.08 6.69 -5.17
C ALA A 69 5.41 5.50 -5.86
N LEU A 70 4.28 5.01 -5.33
CA LEU A 70 3.46 3.98 -5.97
C LEU A 70 2.81 4.49 -7.27
N ASP A 71 2.32 5.74 -7.26
CA ASP A 71 1.71 6.37 -8.43
C ASP A 71 2.70 6.73 -9.52
N ALA A 72 3.97 6.96 -9.14
CA ALA A 72 5.06 7.21 -10.07
C ALA A 72 5.57 5.95 -10.79
N LEU A 73 5.10 4.76 -10.44
CA LEU A 73 5.47 3.52 -11.15
C LEU A 73 5.03 3.58 -12.62
N ALA A 74 5.77 2.87 -13.48
CA ALA A 74 5.36 2.66 -14.85
C ALA A 74 3.93 2.08 -14.90
N PRO A 75 3.05 2.52 -15.83
CA PRO A 75 1.62 2.15 -15.79
C PRO A 75 1.34 0.65 -15.73
N LEU A 76 2.15 -0.17 -16.40
CA LEU A 76 2.01 -1.63 -16.35
C LEU A 76 2.35 -2.20 -14.97
N ASP A 77 3.44 -1.73 -14.36
CA ASP A 77 3.88 -2.18 -13.04
C ASP A 77 2.87 -1.75 -11.96
N ARG A 78 2.40 -0.50 -12.02
CA ARG A 78 1.35 0.01 -11.11
C ARG A 78 0.11 -0.86 -11.18
N ARG A 79 -0.39 -1.14 -12.38
CA ARG A 79 -1.59 -1.99 -12.55
C ARG A 79 -1.39 -3.40 -12.00
N ARG A 80 -0.23 -4.02 -12.22
CA ARG A 80 0.08 -5.36 -11.70
C ARG A 80 0.10 -5.37 -10.18
N VAL A 81 0.78 -4.40 -9.55
CA VAL A 81 0.83 -4.28 -8.08
C VAL A 81 -0.58 -4.12 -7.50
N LEU A 82 -1.37 -3.18 -8.02
CA LEU A 82 -2.72 -2.92 -7.52
C LEU A 82 -3.65 -4.11 -7.72
N ALA A 83 -3.59 -4.78 -8.88
CA ALA A 83 -4.39 -5.96 -9.15
C ALA A 83 -4.03 -7.14 -8.23
N SER A 84 -2.73 -7.39 -8.02
CA SER A 84 -2.26 -8.44 -7.10
C SER A 84 -2.65 -8.13 -5.65
N TYR A 85 -2.53 -6.87 -5.22
CA TYR A 85 -2.96 -6.47 -3.88
C TYR A 85 -4.47 -6.67 -3.70
N ALA A 86 -5.28 -6.20 -4.65
CA ALA A 86 -6.73 -6.38 -4.62
C ALA A 86 -7.15 -7.86 -4.66
N ALA A 87 -6.39 -8.74 -5.31
CA ALA A 87 -6.67 -10.17 -5.34
C ALA A 87 -6.46 -10.86 -3.98
N ILE A 88 -5.51 -10.38 -3.17
CA ILE A 88 -5.25 -10.91 -1.82
C ILE A 88 -6.32 -10.44 -0.83
N GLU A 89 -6.74 -9.16 -0.93
CA GLU A 89 -7.72 -8.56 -0.03
C GLU A 89 -9.16 -9.00 -0.33
N ARG A 90 -9.44 -9.49 -1.55
CA ARG A 90 -10.76 -10.03 -1.87
C ARG A 90 -10.99 -11.31 -1.07
N PRO A 91 -12.18 -11.46 -0.46
CA PRO A 91 -12.62 -12.77 0.02
C PRO A 91 -12.46 -13.77 -1.12
N SER A 92 -11.78 -14.89 -0.86
CA SER A 92 -11.76 -15.97 -1.84
C SER A 92 -13.20 -16.28 -2.19
N PRO A 93 -13.59 -16.29 -3.49
CA PRO A 93 -14.90 -16.78 -3.85
C PRO A 93 -15.00 -18.17 -3.24
N GLU A 94 -16.02 -18.40 -2.40
CA GLU A 94 -16.25 -19.72 -1.82
C GLU A 94 -16.05 -20.74 -2.93
N VAL A 95 -15.12 -21.66 -2.74
CA VAL A 95 -14.99 -22.81 -3.61
C VAL A 95 -16.33 -23.52 -3.49
N ARG A 96 -17.28 -23.23 -4.40
CA ARG A 96 -18.51 -24.01 -4.52
C ARG A 96 -18.06 -25.43 -4.78
N ARG A 97 -18.10 -26.24 -3.72
CA ARG A 97 -17.99 -27.69 -3.82
C ARG A 97 -19.30 -28.24 -4.37
#